data_AF-A0A060BZH5-F1
#
_entry.id   AF-A0A060BZH5-F1
#
_cell.length_a   1.000
_cell.length_b   1.000
_cell.length_c   1.000
_cell.angle_alpha   90.00
_cell.angle_beta   90.00
_cell.angle_gamma   90.00
#
_symmetry.space_group_name_H-M   'P 1'
#
loop_
_entity.id
_entity.type
_entity.pdbx_description
1 polymer ?
#
loop_
_entity_poly.entity_id
_entity_poly.type
_entity_poly.pdbx_seq_one_letter_code
_entity_poly.pdbx_strand_id
1 'polypeptide(L)'
;MPGVSAFLYRLFRRWLYAGIGHVHAPTRMIADQLRSHGYDNEIHVISNGFSPMFSPSHGGEPDGRDGRDRGRRFRIVASGRLSHEKDHITLIRAVARCRHAADIDLAICGTGPLDSYLRAQARRLLPRTRWSIGFHSHDEMPRLLRA
;
A
#
# COMPACT_ATOMS: atom_id res chain seq x y z
N MET A 1 20.55 -5.55 11.61
CA MET A 1 21.98 -5.91 11.59
C MET A 1 22.64 -5.20 10.42
N PRO A 2 23.46 -4.18 10.66
CA PRO A 2 24.27 -3.55 9.61
C PRO A 2 25.12 -4.64 8.92
N GLY A 3 25.11 -4.69 7.58
CA GLY A 3 25.95 -5.61 6.80
C GLY A 3 25.28 -6.90 6.28
N VAL A 4 24.15 -7.35 6.86
CA VAL A 4 23.45 -8.55 6.36
C VAL A 4 22.91 -8.33 4.94
N SER A 5 22.33 -7.15 4.67
CA SER A 5 21.83 -6.81 3.34
C SER A 5 22.97 -6.78 2.31
N ALA A 6 24.10 -6.16 2.63
CA ALA A 6 25.26 -6.11 1.73
C ALA A 6 25.84 -7.50 1.43
N PHE A 7 25.86 -8.38 2.44
CA PHE A 7 26.24 -9.78 2.26
C PHE A 7 25.30 -10.51 1.30
N LEU A 8 23.98 -10.37 1.48
CA LEU A 8 22.98 -10.98 0.62
C LEU A 8 23.09 -10.49 -0.83
N TYR A 9 23.27 -9.19 -1.05
CA TYR A 9 23.51 -8.65 -2.40
C TYR A 9 24.75 -9.25 -3.03
N ARG A 10 25.85 -9.35 -2.28
CA ARG A 10 27.09 -9.96 -2.80
C ARG A 10 26.90 -11.44 -3.12
N LEU A 11 26.18 -12.17 -2.28
CA LEU A 11 25.88 -13.59 -2.48
C LEU A 11 25.03 -13.77 -3.76
N PHE A 12 23.92 -13.06 -3.88
CA PHE A 12 23.04 -13.15 -5.04
C PHE A 12 23.73 -12.68 -6.32
N ARG A 13 24.50 -11.60 -6.27
CA ARG A 13 25.30 -11.16 -7.43
C ARG A 13 26.20 -12.28 -7.93
N ARG A 14 26.93 -12.94 -7.04
CA ARG A 14 27.91 -13.97 -7.41
C ARG A 14 27.25 -15.29 -7.85
N TRP A 15 26.18 -15.71 -7.18
CA TRP A 15 25.61 -17.05 -7.37
C TRP A 15 24.44 -17.10 -8.34
N LEU A 16 23.56 -16.10 -8.30
CA LEU A 16 22.33 -16.09 -9.08
C LEU A 16 22.47 -15.23 -10.34
N TYR A 17 23.07 -14.05 -10.19
CA TYR A 17 23.06 -13.04 -11.25
C TYR A 17 24.35 -13.01 -12.09
N ALA A 18 25.43 -13.69 -11.70
CA ALA A 18 26.70 -13.65 -12.43
C ALA A 18 26.61 -14.18 -13.88
N GLY A 19 25.67 -15.09 -14.15
CA GLY A 19 25.44 -15.65 -15.48
C GLY A 19 24.26 -15.00 -16.24
N ILE A 20 23.62 -13.97 -15.68
CA ILE A 20 22.42 -13.37 -16.26
C ILE A 20 22.81 -12.12 -17.04
N GLY A 21 22.57 -12.07 -18.36
CA GLY A 21 22.86 -10.87 -19.14
C GLY A 21 21.91 -9.71 -18.86
N HIS A 22 20.62 -10.02 -18.69
CA HIS A 22 19.54 -9.04 -18.60
C HIS A 22 18.68 -9.26 -17.35
N VAL A 23 18.46 -8.20 -16.58
CA VAL A 23 17.67 -8.24 -15.34
C VAL A 23 16.50 -7.27 -15.46
N HIS A 24 15.30 -7.76 -15.19
CA HIS A 24 14.11 -6.90 -15.11
C HIS A 24 13.93 -6.36 -13.69
N ALA A 25 13.71 -5.04 -13.58
CA ALA A 25 13.36 -4.36 -12.35
C ALA A 25 12.02 -3.61 -12.51
N PRO A 26 11.11 -3.69 -11.53
CA PRO A 26 9.80 -3.05 -11.63
C PRO A 26 9.86 -1.51 -11.51
N THR A 27 10.93 -0.97 -10.92
CA THR A 27 11.09 0.48 -10.72
C THR A 27 12.55 0.90 -10.85
N ARG A 28 12.76 2.19 -11.11
CA ARG A 28 14.11 2.79 -11.15
C ARG A 28 14.81 2.70 -9.80
N MET A 29 14.06 2.84 -8.70
CA MET A 29 14.58 2.69 -7.33
C MET A 29 15.26 1.32 -7.13
N ILE A 30 14.61 0.22 -7.55
CA ILE A 30 15.19 -1.12 -7.42
C ILE A 30 16.41 -1.29 -8.32
N ALA A 31 16.36 -0.77 -9.55
CA ALA A 31 17.50 -0.82 -10.46
C ALA A 31 18.72 -0.08 -9.90
N ASP A 32 18.51 1.11 -9.35
CA ASP A 32 19.58 1.92 -8.75
C ASP A 32 20.15 1.26 -7.50
N GLN A 33 19.29 0.60 -6.70
CA GLN A 33 19.73 -0.21 -5.56
C GLN A 33 20.64 -1.35 -6.03
N LEU A 34 20.27 -2.12 -7.05
CA LEU A 34 21.12 -3.18 -7.62
C LEU A 34 22.46 -2.63 -8.14
N ARG A 35 22.44 -1.53 -8.89
CA ARG A 35 23.66 -0.87 -9.39
C ARG A 35 24.58 -0.41 -8.26
N SER A 36 24.02 0.19 -7.21
CA SER A 36 24.79 0.62 -6.04
C SER A 36 25.46 -0.55 -5.30
N HIS A 37 24.93 -1.77 -5.47
CA HIS A 37 25.49 -3.01 -4.94
C HIS A 37 26.41 -3.73 -5.95
N GLY A 38 26.78 -3.07 -7.05
CA GLY A 38 27.79 -3.54 -8.01
C GLY A 38 27.28 -4.57 -9.02
N TYR A 39 25.97 -4.67 -9.23
CA TYR A 39 25.41 -5.51 -10.29
C TYR A 39 25.74 -4.88 -11.65
N ASP A 40 26.40 -5.67 -12.50
CA ASP A 40 26.94 -5.33 -13.82
C ASP A 40 26.04 -5.81 -14.97
N ASN A 41 24.91 -6.45 -14.65
CA ASN A 41 23.92 -6.91 -15.63
C ASN A 41 23.24 -5.72 -16.34
N GLU A 42 22.68 -5.97 -17.52
CA GLU A 42 21.84 -4.98 -18.19
C GLU A 42 20.47 -4.92 -17.52
N ILE A 43 20.23 -3.87 -16.71
CA ILE A 43 19.00 -3.75 -15.91
C ILE A 43 17.92 -2.94 -16.66
N HIS A 44 16.84 -3.62 -17.01
CA HIS A 44 15.66 -3.09 -17.68
C HIS A 44 14.59 -2.68 -16.68
N VAL A 45 14.26 -1.39 -16.64
CA VAL A 45 13.17 -0.88 -15.80
C VAL A 45 11.87 -0.97 -16.57
N ILE A 46 11.01 -1.94 -16.22
CA ILE A 46 9.69 -2.08 -16.81
C ILE A 46 8.68 -2.13 -15.66
N SER A 47 7.85 -1.10 -15.53
CA SER A 47 6.83 -1.05 -14.49
C SER A 47 5.75 -2.11 -14.73
N ASN A 48 5.16 -2.59 -13.63
CA ASN A 48 3.94 -3.39 -13.72
C ASN A 48 2.84 -2.56 -14.39
N GLY A 49 2.06 -3.22 -15.25
CA GLY A 49 0.84 -2.67 -15.80
C GLY A 49 -0.30 -2.61 -14.77
N PHE A 50 -1.44 -2.07 -15.19
CA PHE A 50 -2.61 -1.93 -14.35
C PHE A 50 -3.87 -2.39 -15.09
N SER A 51 -4.85 -2.94 -14.34
CA SER A 51 -6.08 -3.44 -14.92
C SER A 51 -7.06 -2.30 -15.23
N PRO A 52 -7.68 -2.24 -16.44
CA PRO A 52 -8.66 -1.22 -16.79
C PRO A 52 -9.89 -1.16 -15.87
N MET A 53 -10.19 -2.21 -15.11
CA MET A 53 -11.31 -2.23 -14.15
C MET A 53 -11.18 -1.14 -13.08
N PHE A 54 -9.96 -0.69 -12.78
CA PHE A 54 -9.70 0.41 -11.85
C PHE A 54 -9.61 1.75 -12.59
N SER A 55 -10.61 2.04 -13.41
CA SER A 55 -10.76 3.35 -14.03
C SER A 55 -11.39 4.36 -13.05
N PRO A 56 -11.08 5.66 -13.18
CA PRO A 56 -11.80 6.71 -12.47
C PRO A 56 -13.31 6.59 -12.74
N SER A 57 -14.13 6.93 -11.74
CA SER A 57 -15.56 7.06 -12.00
C SER A 57 -15.79 8.23 -12.96
N HIS A 58 -16.49 7.96 -14.07
CA HIS A 58 -16.93 9.02 -14.96
C HIS A 58 -18.15 9.65 -14.29
N GLY A 59 -18.04 10.92 -13.89
CA GLY A 59 -19.02 11.61 -13.06
C GLY A 59 -20.47 11.30 -13.47
N GLY A 60 -21.18 10.55 -12.63
CA GLY A 60 -22.50 10.02 -12.95
C GLY A 60 -22.83 8.68 -12.29
N GLU A 61 -21.83 7.87 -11.93
CA GLU A 61 -22.10 6.71 -11.06
C GLU A 61 -22.48 7.22 -9.67
N PRO A 62 -23.55 6.70 -9.05
CA PRO A 62 -23.82 6.99 -7.66
C PRO A 62 -22.64 6.47 -6.84
N ASP A 63 -21.80 7.40 -6.39
CA ASP A 63 -20.97 7.22 -5.21
C ASP A 63 -21.89 6.54 -4.19
N GLY A 64 -21.57 5.33 -3.74
CA GLY A 64 -22.45 4.43 -2.95
C GLY A 64 -22.86 4.99 -1.58
N ARG A 65 -22.75 6.30 -1.41
CA ARG A 65 -23.23 7.14 -0.32
C ARG A 65 -24.71 7.43 -0.52
N ASP A 66 -25.50 7.06 0.48
CA ASP A 66 -26.83 7.64 0.67
C ASP A 66 -26.73 9.17 0.66
N GLY A 67 -27.72 9.84 0.07
CA GLY A 67 -27.75 11.29 -0.11
C GLY A 67 -27.59 12.13 1.17
N ARG A 68 -27.58 11.50 2.35
CA ARG A 68 -27.29 12.09 3.66
C ARG A 68 -25.80 12.34 3.96
N ASP A 69 -24.87 11.66 3.29
CA ASP A 69 -23.42 11.76 3.55
C ASP A 69 -22.66 12.63 2.52
N ARG A 70 -23.37 13.20 1.54
CA ARG A 70 -22.81 13.96 0.41
C ARG A 70 -22.15 15.30 0.76
N GLY A 71 -22.01 15.64 2.04
CA GLY A 71 -21.63 17.00 2.45
C GLY A 71 -20.49 17.18 3.45
N ARG A 72 -19.93 16.14 4.11
CA ARG A 72 -19.09 16.42 5.31
C ARG A 72 -17.89 15.52 5.61
N ARG A 73 -17.55 14.50 4.81
CA ARG A 73 -16.55 13.51 5.24
C ARG A 73 -15.44 13.26 4.23
N PHE A 74 -14.21 13.33 4.71
CA PHE A 74 -12.99 13.05 3.96
C PHE A 74 -12.62 11.58 4.14
N ARG A 75 -12.79 10.77 3.09
CA ARG A 75 -12.49 9.34 3.14
C ARG A 75 -11.03 9.10 2.78
N ILE A 76 -10.35 8.30 3.60
CA ILE A 76 -9.00 7.81 3.34
C ILE A 76 -9.07 6.30 3.18
N VAL A 77 -8.67 5.80 2.01
CA VAL A 77 -8.58 4.37 1.73
C VAL A 77 -7.11 3.97 1.61
N ALA A 78 -6.69 2.97 2.39
CA ALA A 78 -5.41 2.30 2.24
C ALA A 78 -5.63 0.84 1.88
N SER A 79 -4.96 0.35 0.84
CA SER A 79 -5.05 -1.05 0.42
C SER A 79 -3.69 -1.72 0.45
N GLY A 80 -3.64 -2.94 1.00
CA GLY A 80 -2.43 -3.74 1.02
C GLY A 80 -2.39 -4.74 2.17
N ARG A 81 -1.38 -5.61 2.15
CA ARG A 81 -1.16 -6.60 3.22
C ARG A 81 -0.96 -5.90 4.56
N LEU A 82 -1.56 -6.44 5.62
CA LEU A 82 -1.37 -5.94 6.99
C LEU A 82 -0.02 -6.41 7.54
N SER A 83 1.06 -5.85 7.01
CA SER A 83 2.45 -6.15 7.34
C SER A 83 3.21 -4.89 7.76
N HIS A 84 4.39 -5.07 8.36
CA HIS A 84 5.26 -3.96 8.74
C HIS A 84 5.71 -3.11 7.54
N GLU A 85 5.95 -3.72 6.38
CA GLU A 85 6.34 -3.02 5.15
C GLU A 85 5.30 -1.97 4.72
N LYS A 86 4.01 -2.27 4.87
CA LYS A 86 2.91 -1.36 4.50
C LYS A 86 2.58 -0.32 5.57
N ASP A 87 3.14 -0.48 6.77
CA ASP A 87 3.13 0.49 7.87
C ASP A 87 1.80 1.22 8.13
N HIS A 88 0.68 0.49 8.08
CA HIS A 88 -0.67 1.04 8.31
C HIS A 88 -0.84 1.71 9.68
N ILE A 89 0.01 1.39 10.66
CA ILE A 89 -0.01 2.03 11.98
C ILE A 89 0.37 3.51 11.91
N THR A 90 1.26 3.88 10.99
CA THR A 90 1.62 5.29 10.77
C THR A 90 0.40 6.08 10.27
N LEU A 91 -0.40 5.50 9.39
CA LEU A 91 -1.65 6.12 8.93
C LEU A 91 -2.67 6.30 10.08
N ILE A 92 -2.89 5.25 10.89
CA ILE A 92 -3.78 5.34 12.07
C ILE A 92 -3.34 6.45 13.02
N ARG A 93 -2.04 6.53 13.32
CA ARG A 93 -1.46 7.57 14.19
C ARG A 93 -1.58 8.96 13.58
N ALA A 94 -1.41 9.07 12.27
CA ALA A 94 -1.55 10.35 11.56
C ALA A 94 -2.99 10.86 11.64
N VAL A 95 -3.98 9.99 11.38
CA VAL A 95 -5.40 10.35 11.52
C VAL A 95 -5.72 10.74 12.95
N ALA A 96 -5.26 9.97 13.95
CA ALA A 96 -5.51 10.28 15.37
C ALA A 96 -4.93 11.65 15.81
N ARG A 97 -3.89 12.14 15.15
CA ARG A 97 -3.28 13.46 15.40
C ARG A 97 -3.88 14.58 14.57
N CYS A 98 -4.73 14.27 13.60
CA CYS A 98 -5.34 15.28 12.75
C CYS A 98 -6.34 16.12 13.55
N ARG A 99 -6.33 17.44 13.35
CA ARG A 99 -7.35 18.34 13.94
C ARG A 99 -8.77 18.00 13.45
N HIS A 100 -8.87 17.44 12.25
CA HIS A 100 -10.09 16.91 11.65
C HIS A 100 -10.06 15.38 11.71
N ALA A 101 -9.80 14.78 12.88
CA ALA A 101 -9.88 13.33 13.07
C ALA A 101 -11.33 12.84 13.22
N ALA A 102 -12.21 13.70 13.75
CA ALA A 102 -13.62 13.68 13.35
C ALA A 102 -13.71 13.94 11.85
N ASP A 103 -14.80 13.91 11.09
CA ASP A 103 -14.74 14.23 9.64
C ASP A 103 -13.90 13.29 8.72
N ILE A 104 -12.90 12.53 9.21
CA ILE A 104 -12.16 11.52 8.45
C ILE A 104 -12.76 10.13 8.67
N ASP A 105 -13.06 9.44 7.57
CA ASP A 105 -13.42 8.02 7.56
C ASP A 105 -12.26 7.20 6.99
N LEU A 106 -11.63 6.37 7.83
CA LEU A 106 -10.45 5.57 7.45
C LEU A 106 -10.82 4.13 7.11
N ALA A 107 -10.62 3.70 5.87
CA ALA A 107 -10.78 2.31 5.45
C ALA A 107 -9.41 1.68 5.14
N ILE A 108 -9.05 0.60 5.85
CA ILE A 108 -7.85 -0.20 5.56
C ILE A 108 -8.30 -1.55 5.01
N CYS A 109 -8.01 -1.76 3.73
CA CYS A 109 -8.47 -2.90 2.95
C CYS A 109 -7.32 -3.90 2.76
N GLY A 110 -7.37 -5.00 3.51
CA GLY A 110 -6.40 -6.08 3.39
C GLY A 110 -6.43 -7.05 4.56
N THR A 111 -5.60 -8.08 4.45
CA THR A 111 -5.37 -9.10 5.48
C THR A 111 -3.89 -9.23 5.76
N GLY A 112 -3.55 -9.77 6.93
CA GLY A 112 -2.17 -10.02 7.28
C GLY A 112 -1.97 -10.23 8.78
N PRO A 113 -0.74 -10.59 9.18
CA PRO A 113 -0.41 -10.95 10.56
C PRO A 113 -0.63 -9.80 11.57
N LEU A 114 -0.65 -8.54 11.12
CA LEU A 114 -0.85 -7.39 12.00
C LEU A 114 -2.32 -7.00 12.19
N ASP A 115 -3.29 -7.77 11.70
CA ASP A 115 -4.72 -7.42 11.80
C ASP A 115 -5.15 -7.11 13.24
N SER A 116 -4.90 -8.03 14.18
CA SER A 116 -5.29 -7.89 15.58
C SER A 116 -4.67 -6.65 16.24
N TYR A 117 -3.38 -6.43 15.97
CA TYR A 117 -2.63 -5.26 16.43
C TYR A 117 -3.23 -3.96 15.88
N LEU A 118 -3.42 -3.86 14.57
CA LEU A 118 -3.93 -2.66 13.92
C LEU A 118 -5.35 -2.33 14.38
N ARG A 119 -6.23 -3.33 14.53
CA ARG A 119 -7.57 -3.14 15.10
C ARG A 119 -7.51 -2.65 16.54
N ALA A 120 -6.61 -3.19 17.36
CA ALA A 120 -6.44 -2.73 18.73
C ALA A 120 -5.95 -1.27 18.78
N GLN A 121 -5.02 -0.89 17.91
CA GLN A 121 -4.54 0.49 17.80
C GLN A 121 -5.63 1.43 17.30
N ALA A 122 -6.40 1.04 16.29
CA ALA A 122 -7.51 1.83 15.78
C ALA A 122 -8.60 2.02 16.85
N ARG A 123 -8.99 0.97 17.59
CA ARG A 123 -9.92 1.08 18.72
C ARG A 123 -9.45 2.04 19.81
N ARG A 124 -8.14 2.09 20.04
CA ARG A 124 -7.53 2.92 21.09
C ARG A 124 -7.39 4.39 20.69
N LEU A 125 -7.04 4.63 19.42
CA LEU A 125 -6.61 5.96 18.95
C LEU A 125 -7.68 6.70 18.15
N LEU A 126 -8.64 5.99 17.56
CA LEU A 126 -9.64 6.56 16.66
C LEU A 126 -11.05 6.51 17.26
N PRO A 127 -11.94 7.46 16.89
CA PRO A 127 -13.35 7.40 17.24
C PRO A 127 -14.00 6.11 16.71
N ARG A 128 -14.83 5.46 17.55
CA ARG A 128 -15.38 4.11 17.30
C ARG A 128 -16.18 3.93 16.00
N THR A 129 -16.72 5.00 15.42
CA THR A 129 -17.60 4.96 14.24
C THR A 129 -16.92 5.40 12.94
N ARG A 130 -15.59 5.56 12.92
CA ARG A 130 -14.87 6.29 11.87
C ARG A 130 -13.73 5.52 11.21
N TRP A 131 -13.70 4.19 11.39
CA TRP A 131 -12.72 3.36 10.72
C TRP A 131 -13.21 1.94 10.46
N SER A 132 -12.68 1.34 9.40
CA SER A 132 -12.85 -0.08 9.08
C SER A 132 -11.50 -0.70 8.72
N ILE A 133 -11.31 -1.95 9.15
CA ILE A 133 -10.20 -2.79 8.72
C ILE A 133 -10.82 -4.11 8.28
N GLY A 134 -10.49 -4.60 7.09
CA GLY A 134 -11.06 -5.83 6.59
C GLY A 134 -10.57 -6.24 5.22
N PHE A 135 -10.85 -7.48 4.86
CA PHE A 135 -10.63 -7.97 3.51
C PHE A 135 -11.69 -7.40 2.57
N HIS A 136 -11.26 -6.98 1.39
CA HIS A 136 -12.12 -6.65 0.27
C HIS A 136 -11.64 -7.46 -0.93
N SER A 137 -12.56 -8.07 -1.64
CA SER A 137 -12.23 -8.83 -2.84
C SER A 137 -11.77 -7.90 -3.96
N HIS A 138 -11.04 -8.46 -4.93
CA HIS A 138 -10.53 -7.70 -6.07
C HIS A 138 -11.65 -6.98 -6.85
N ASP A 139 -12.83 -7.59 -6.93
CA ASP A 139 -13.97 -7.05 -7.67
C ASP A 139 -14.68 -5.91 -6.93
N GLU A 140 -14.58 -5.86 -5.60
CA GLU A 140 -15.16 -4.80 -4.76
C GLU A 140 -14.25 -3.57 -4.68
N MET A 141 -12.94 -3.76 -4.81
CA MET A 141 -11.94 -2.70 -4.67
C MET A 141 -12.16 -1.50 -5.62
N PRO A 142 -12.49 -1.68 -6.92
CA PRO A 142 -12.79 -0.54 -7.80
C PRO A 142 -13.94 0.33 -7.28
N ARG A 143 -15.02 -0.27 -6.78
CA ARG A 143 -16.17 0.48 -6.24
C ARG A 143 -15.77 1.26 -5.00
N LEU A 144 -14.99 0.65 -4.11
CA LEU A 144 -14.52 1.28 -2.89
C LEU A 144 -13.56 2.46 -3.18
N LEU A 145 -12.71 2.35 -4.21
CA LEU A 145 -11.77 3.42 -4.59
C LEU A 145 -12.43 4.57 -5.37
N ARG A 146 -13.57 4.30 -6.02
CA ARG A 146 -14.35 5.31 -6.75
C ARG A 146 -15.31 6.11 -5.84
N ALA A 147 -15.60 5.59 -4.66
CA ALA A 147 -16.57 6.12 -3.71
C ALA A 147 -15.95 7.08 -2.69
#